data_AF-R1EAM6-F1
#
_entry.id   AF-R1EAM6-F1
#
_cell.length_a   1.000
_cell.length_b   1.000
_cell.length_c   1.000
_cell.angle_alpha   90.00
_cell.angle_beta   90.00
_cell.angle_gamma   90.00
#
_symmetry.space_group_name_H-M   'P 1'
#
loop_
_entity.id
_entity.type
_entity.pdbx_description
1 polymer ?
#
loop_
_entity_poly.entity_id
_entity_poly.type
_entity_poly.pdbx_seq_one_letter_code
_entity_poly.pdbx_strand_id
1 'polypeptide(L)'
;MVPRQRTSVGAGAAASGKSARHSTLHCLAAEPRATVLRACVHDGETVVAYEAVVLGALRPGYRSLSLRSRLGTQIRLCSLLVHIERGEEPNMWAEARELREALAQRDEAIERLNAELAAARLAGPAAAASGEEEAAARPAR
;
A
#
# COMPACT_ATOMS: atom_id res chain seq x y z
N MET A 1 -23.05 8.73 5.64
CA MET A 1 -22.29 9.99 5.78
C MET A 1 -20.91 9.74 5.17
N VAL A 2 -20.61 10.26 3.98
CA VAL A 2 -19.34 9.97 3.27
C VAL A 2 -18.23 10.85 3.86
N PRO A 3 -17.07 10.29 4.24
CA PRO A 3 -15.96 11.07 4.78
C PRO A 3 -15.44 12.07 3.75
N ARG A 4 -15.27 13.33 4.17
CA ARG A 4 -14.78 14.41 3.32
C ARG A 4 -13.31 14.68 3.63
N GLN A 5 -12.42 14.16 2.79
CA GLN A 5 -11.00 14.50 2.88
C GLN A 5 -10.74 15.83 2.17
N ARG A 6 -9.95 16.71 2.79
CA ARG A 6 -9.54 18.00 2.22
C ARG A 6 -8.03 18.06 2.20
N THR A 7 -7.47 18.17 1.00
CA THR A 7 -6.05 18.44 0.80
C THR A 7 -5.92 19.79 0.11
N SER A 8 -5.13 20.68 0.69
CA SER A 8 -4.86 22.02 0.12
C SER A 8 -3.44 22.08 -0.39
N VAL A 9 -3.25 22.59 -1.60
CA VAL A 9 -1.94 22.93 -2.14
C VAL A 9 -1.92 24.43 -2.41
N GLY A 10 -0.98 25.14 -1.78
CA GLY A 10 -0.84 26.59 -1.96
C GLY A 10 -0.27 26.93 -3.34
N ALA A 11 -0.84 27.91 -4.03
CA ALA A 11 -0.29 28.54 -5.22
C ALA A 11 0.41 29.87 -4.90
N GLY A 12 1.37 30.30 -5.72
CA GLY A 12 2.33 31.36 -5.37
C GLY A 12 2.22 32.48 -6.38
N ALA A 13 2.47 33.71 -5.93
CA ALA A 13 2.50 34.95 -6.71
C ALA A 13 2.94 34.77 -8.17
N ALA A 14 2.03 34.70 -9.16
CA ALA A 14 2.41 34.66 -10.56
C ALA A 14 1.90 35.90 -11.29
N ALA A 15 2.83 36.71 -11.83
CA ALA A 15 2.55 38.02 -12.43
C ALA A 15 1.88 37.98 -13.82
N SER A 16 1.59 36.80 -14.37
CA SER A 16 1.15 36.65 -15.76
C SER A 16 0.11 35.55 -15.94
N GLY A 17 -1.03 35.63 -15.25
CA GLY A 17 -2.26 34.84 -15.50
C GLY A 17 -2.13 33.29 -15.49
N LYS A 18 -0.93 32.76 -15.31
CA LYS A 18 -0.52 31.37 -15.38
C LYS A 18 0.20 31.08 -14.09
N SER A 19 -0.42 30.27 -13.23
CA SER A 19 0.28 29.69 -12.09
C SER A 19 0.71 28.28 -12.48
N ALA A 20 2.02 28.08 -12.68
CA ALA A 20 2.57 26.76 -12.92
C ALA A 20 3.05 26.19 -11.57
N ARG A 21 2.37 25.16 -11.08
CA ARG A 21 2.82 24.38 -9.94
C ARG A 21 2.61 22.90 -10.21
N HIS A 22 3.62 22.12 -9.88
CA HIS A 22 3.60 20.67 -9.99
C HIS A 22 3.49 20.11 -8.58
N SER A 23 2.32 19.56 -8.26
CA SER A 23 2.07 18.89 -6.99
C SER A 23 1.32 17.60 -7.27
N THR A 24 1.80 16.51 -6.71
CA THR A 24 1.13 15.21 -6.82
C THR A 24 0.14 15.05 -5.67
N LEU A 25 -1.08 14.60 -5.99
CA LEU A 25 -2.11 14.29 -5.02
C LEU A 25 -2.51 12.82 -5.20
N HIS A 26 -2.39 12.05 -4.13
CA HIS A 26 -2.85 10.66 -4.09
C HIS A 26 -4.28 10.64 -3.53
N CYS A 27 -5.19 9.99 -4.24
CA CYS A 27 -6.59 9.84 -3.84
C CYS A 27 -6.95 8.37 -3.79
N LEU A 28 -7.32 7.89 -2.60
CA LEU A 28 -7.81 6.54 -2.38
C LEU A 28 -9.32 6.57 -2.21
N ALA A 29 -10.03 5.73 -2.95
CA ALA A 29 -11.48 5.65 -2.91
C ALA A 29 -11.93 4.20 -3.06
N ALA A 30 -12.65 3.70 -2.06
CA ALA A 30 -13.25 2.36 -2.11
C ALA A 30 -14.32 2.24 -3.20
N GLU A 31 -15.07 3.33 -3.46
CA GLU A 31 -16.09 3.39 -4.51
C GLU A 31 -15.81 4.55 -5.48
N PRO A 32 -14.91 4.38 -6.48
CA PRO A 32 -14.51 5.47 -7.38
C PRO A 32 -15.68 6.07 -8.16
N ARG A 33 -16.70 5.27 -8.49
CA ARG A 33 -17.90 5.72 -9.23
C ARG A 33 -18.88 6.54 -8.39
N ALA A 34 -18.82 6.42 -7.06
CA ALA A 34 -19.62 7.20 -6.11
C ALA A 34 -18.81 8.35 -5.47
N THR A 35 -17.51 8.45 -5.76
CA THR A 35 -16.60 9.45 -5.18
C THR A 35 -16.41 10.64 -6.12
N VAL A 36 -16.57 11.85 -5.59
CA VAL A 36 -16.38 13.11 -6.33
C VAL A 36 -15.09 13.80 -5.88
N LEU A 37 -14.18 14.04 -6.82
CA LEU A 37 -13.03 14.92 -6.63
C LEU A 37 -13.44 16.36 -6.95
N ARG A 38 -13.21 17.28 -6.01
CA ARG A 38 -13.49 18.70 -6.19
C ARG A 38 -12.20 19.51 -6.13
N ALA A 39 -11.72 19.95 -7.29
CA ALA A 39 -10.59 20.87 -7.40
C ALA A 39 -11.08 22.30 -7.20
N CYS A 40 -10.49 23.05 -6.27
CA CYS A 40 -10.87 24.43 -5.97
C CYS A 40 -9.67 25.35 -6.15
N VAL A 41 -9.90 26.52 -6.75
CA VAL A 41 -8.97 27.64 -6.76
C VAL A 41 -9.39 28.60 -5.67
N HIS A 42 -8.43 28.95 -4.82
CA HIS A 42 -8.62 29.83 -3.68
C HIS A 42 -7.91 31.17 -3.92
N ASP A 43 -8.58 32.26 -3.54
CA ASP A 43 -7.99 33.57 -3.32
C ASP A 43 -8.14 33.91 -1.83
N GLY A 44 -7.04 33.78 -1.09
CA GLY A 44 -7.07 33.69 0.37
C GLY A 44 -8.01 32.55 0.84
N GLU A 45 -8.98 32.89 1.68
CA GLU A 45 -9.99 31.94 2.19
C GLU A 45 -11.17 31.72 1.23
N THR A 46 -11.27 32.50 0.15
CA THR A 46 -12.43 32.45 -0.74
C THR A 46 -12.20 31.50 -1.90
N VAL A 47 -13.13 30.57 -2.12
CA VAL A 47 -13.15 29.75 -3.35
C VAL A 47 -13.62 30.63 -4.50
N VAL A 48 -12.73 30.93 -5.45
CA VAL A 48 -13.05 31.76 -6.62
C VAL A 48 -13.52 30.94 -7.82
N ALA A 49 -13.03 29.71 -7.95
CA ALA A 49 -13.43 28.79 -9.01
C ALA A 49 -13.31 27.34 -8.53
N TYR A 50 -14.06 26.43 -9.15
CA TYR A 50 -13.96 25.01 -8.86
C TYR A 50 -14.27 24.15 -10.08
N GLU A 51 -13.86 22.89 -10.04
CA GLU A 51 -14.43 21.85 -10.89
C GLU A 51 -14.70 20.61 -10.03
N ALA A 52 -15.81 19.93 -10.31
CA ALA A 52 -16.23 18.71 -9.62
C ALA A 52 -16.37 17.57 -10.62
N VAL A 53 -15.62 16.49 -10.40
CA VAL A 53 -15.54 15.35 -11.31
C VAL A 53 -15.65 14.05 -10.53
N VAL A 54 -16.38 13.07 -11.09
CA VAL A 54 -16.45 11.73 -10.52
C VAL A 54 -15.12 11.04 -10.74
N LEU A 55 -14.50 10.52 -9.67
CA LEU A 55 -13.17 9.93 -9.70
C LEU A 55 -13.09 8.78 -10.71
N GLY A 56 -14.11 7.91 -10.73
CA GLY A 56 -14.21 6.77 -11.65
C GLY A 56 -14.33 7.15 -13.13
N ALA A 57 -14.72 8.40 -13.44
CA ALA A 57 -14.84 8.91 -14.81
C ALA A 57 -13.54 9.53 -15.34
N LEU A 58 -12.53 9.77 -14.48
CA LEU A 58 -11.26 10.38 -14.87
C LEU A 58 -10.42 9.45 -15.74
N ARG A 59 -10.03 9.92 -16.93
CA ARG A 59 -9.19 9.14 -17.86
C ARG A 59 -7.70 9.42 -17.61
N PRO A 60 -6.83 8.40 -17.63
CA PRO A 60 -5.38 8.57 -17.45
C PRO A 60 -4.71 9.48 -18.49
N GLY A 61 -3.58 10.08 -18.11
CA GLY A 61 -2.76 10.98 -18.92
C GLY A 61 -3.03 12.47 -18.67
N TYR A 62 -2.48 13.33 -19.53
CA TYR A 62 -2.68 14.78 -19.45
C TYR A 62 -4.10 15.17 -19.86
N ARG A 63 -4.81 15.90 -19.00
CA ARG A 63 -6.18 16.35 -19.21
C ARG A 63 -6.36 17.79 -18.76
N SER A 64 -7.32 18.47 -19.39
CA SER A 64 -7.74 19.83 -19.01
C SER A 64 -9.07 19.77 -18.27
N LEU A 65 -9.12 20.35 -17.08
CA LEU A 65 -10.34 20.52 -16.30
C LEU A 65 -10.81 21.96 -16.43
N SER A 66 -11.95 22.18 -17.10
CA SER A 66 -12.56 23.51 -17.21
C SER A 66 -13.15 23.92 -15.88
N LEU A 67 -12.79 25.10 -15.39
CA LEU A 67 -13.26 25.61 -14.11
C LEU A 67 -14.62 26.31 -14.24
N ARG A 68 -15.36 26.30 -13.14
CA ARG A 68 -16.68 26.92 -12.96
C ARG A 68 -16.63 27.99 -11.89
N SER A 69 -17.47 28.99 -12.04
CA SER A 69 -17.74 29.99 -11.01
C SER A 69 -18.44 29.34 -9.82
N ARG A 70 -18.52 30.07 -8.71
CA ARG A 70 -19.28 29.65 -7.52
C ARG A 70 -20.75 29.33 -7.81
N LEU A 71 -21.32 29.91 -8.87
CA LEU A 71 -22.70 29.69 -9.31
C LEU A 71 -22.83 28.48 -10.27
N GLY A 72 -21.74 27.78 -10.57
CA GLY A 72 -21.72 26.60 -11.44
C GLY A 72 -21.58 26.91 -12.93
N THR A 73 -21.53 28.19 -13.32
CA THR A 73 -21.33 28.61 -14.71
C THR A 73 -19.88 28.38 -15.13
N GLN A 74 -19.67 27.84 -16.33
CA GLN A 74 -18.32 27.61 -16.85
C GLN A 74 -17.61 28.94 -17.12
N ILE A 75 -16.36 29.06 -16.66
CA ILE A 75 -15.52 30.23 -16.91
C ILE A 75 -14.72 29.96 -18.18
N ARG A 76 -14.89 30.81 -19.20
CA ARG A 76 -14.13 30.69 -20.46
C ARG A 76 -12.65 30.92 -20.19
N LEU A 77 -11.79 30.14 -20.85
CA LEU A 77 -10.32 30.25 -20.77
C LEU A 77 -9.74 30.02 -19.35
N CYS A 78 -10.50 29.40 -18.45
CA CYS A 78 -10.05 29.08 -17.10
C CYS A 78 -10.04 27.55 -16.94
N SER A 79 -8.84 26.97 -16.95
CA SER A 79 -8.67 25.51 -16.88
C SER A 79 -7.44 25.09 -16.10
N LEU A 80 -7.51 23.93 -15.46
CA LEU A 80 -6.37 23.26 -14.84
C LEU A 80 -5.83 22.18 -15.77
N LEU A 81 -4.53 22.21 -16.05
CA LEU A 81 -3.84 21.10 -16.69
C LEU A 81 -3.41 20.12 -15.59
N VAL A 82 -3.85 18.87 -15.70
CA VAL A 82 -3.58 17.81 -14.73
C VAL A 82 -3.00 16.58 -15.43
N HIS A 83 -2.09 15.87 -14.75
CA HIS A 83 -1.67 14.53 -15.12
C HIS A 83 -2.40 13.53 -14.22
N ILE A 84 -3.11 12.57 -14.82
CA ILE A 84 -3.89 11.58 -14.08
C ILE A 84 -3.25 10.21 -14.25
N GLU A 85 -2.87 9.61 -13.14
CA GLU A 85 -2.41 8.22 -13.07
C GLU A 85 -3.44 7.40 -12.29
N ARG A 86 -3.69 6.18 -12.75
CA ARG A 86 -4.50 5.21 -12.00
C ARG A 86 -3.55 4.15 -11.47
N GLY A 87 -3.47 4.07 -10.15
CA GLY A 87 -2.88 2.94 -9.44
C GLY A 87 -3.99 2.08 -8.86
N GLU A 88 -3.78 0.78 -8.84
CA GLU A 88 -4.51 -0.13 -7.96
C GLU A 88 -3.62 -0.34 -6.74
N GLU A 89 -4.07 0.11 -5.57
CA GLU A 89 -3.40 -0.25 -4.33
C GLU A 89 -3.98 -1.60 -3.89
N PRO A 90 -3.20 -2.69 -3.89
CA PRO A 90 -3.68 -3.96 -3.38
C PRO A 90 -4.10 -3.76 -1.92
N ASN A 91 -5.21 -4.39 -1.50
CA ASN A 91 -5.68 -4.35 -0.12
C ASN A 91 -4.66 -5.07 0.79
N MET A 92 -3.60 -4.36 1.17
CA MET A 92 -2.50 -4.84 2.02
C MET A 92 -3.00 -5.38 3.37
N TRP A 93 -4.22 -5.03 3.80
CA TRP A 93 -4.78 -5.51 5.06
C TRP A 93 -5.22 -6.97 5.03
N ALA A 94 -5.77 -7.46 3.91
CA ALA A 94 -6.16 -8.88 3.78
C ALA A 94 -4.89 -9.75 3.71
N GLU A 95 -3.94 -9.34 2.87
CA GLU A 95 -2.65 -10.01 2.71
C GLU A 95 -1.82 -9.98 4.00
N ALA A 96 -1.86 -8.90 4.78
CA ALA A 96 -1.16 -8.84 6.06
C ALA A 96 -1.77 -9.74 7.14
N ARG A 97 -3.07 -10.09 7.09
CA ARG A 97 -3.64 -11.05 8.05
C ARG A 97 -3.24 -12.47 7.66
N GLU A 98 -3.41 -12.83 6.40
CA GLU A 98 -3.02 -14.13 5.86
C GLU A 98 -1.51 -14.38 6.01
N LEU A 99 -0.68 -13.35 5.81
CA LEU A 99 0.75 -13.42 6.03
C LEU A 99 1.11 -13.64 7.51
N ARG A 100 0.40 -13.00 8.44
CA ARG A 100 0.61 -13.21 9.89
C ARG A 100 0.20 -14.62 10.32
N GLU A 101 -0.93 -15.12 9.79
CA GLU A 101 -1.39 -16.49 10.04
C GLU A 101 -0.40 -17.52 9.47
N ALA A 102 0.10 -17.29 8.26
CA ALA A 102 1.10 -18.15 7.63
C ALA A 102 2.45 -18.13 8.38
N LEU A 103 2.88 -16.96 8.88
CA LEU A 103 4.08 -16.85 9.70
C LEU A 103 3.93 -17.59 11.04
N ALA A 104 2.79 -17.45 11.72
CA ALA A 104 2.53 -18.15 12.97
C ALA A 104 2.54 -19.68 12.81
N GLN A 105 1.91 -20.20 11.74
CA GLN A 105 1.95 -21.64 11.42
C GLN A 105 3.38 -22.13 11.14
N ARG A 106 4.19 -21.28 10.52
CA ARG A 106 5.57 -21.61 10.18
C ARG A 106 6.46 -21.63 11.43
N ASP A 107 6.26 -20.70 12.35
CA ASP A 107 6.96 -20.66 13.63
C ASP A 107 6.61 -21.88 14.50
N GLU A 108 5.33 -22.26 14.59
CA GLU A 108 4.92 -23.50 15.28
C GLU A 108 5.55 -24.76 14.68
N ALA A 109 5.63 -24.83 13.35
CA ALA A 109 6.29 -25.96 12.67
C ALA A 109 7.79 -26.02 12.97
N ILE A 110 8.46 -24.86 13.03
CA ILE A 110 9.88 -24.76 13.40
C ILE A 110 10.09 -25.19 14.85
N GLU A 111 9.25 -24.73 15.78
CA GLU A 111 9.32 -25.13 17.18
C GLU A 111 9.14 -26.64 17.35
N ARG A 112 8.17 -27.23 16.63
CA ARG A 112 7.95 -28.68 16.65
C ARG A 112 9.16 -29.45 16.14
N LEU A 113 9.72 -29.05 14.99
CA LEU A 113 10.93 -29.69 14.45
C LEU A 113 12.13 -29.55 15.39
N ASN A 114 12.29 -28.38 16.02
CA ASN A 114 13.37 -28.13 16.97
C ASN A 114 13.23 -29.01 18.22
N ALA A 115 11.99 -29.22 18.71
CA ALA A 115 11.72 -30.12 19.81
C ALA A 115 12.04 -31.59 19.44
N GLU A 116 11.65 -32.03 18.25
CA GLU A 116 11.98 -33.37 17.73
C GLU A 116 13.49 -33.57 17.57
N LEU A 117 14.21 -32.58 17.02
CA LEU A 117 15.67 -32.61 16.92
C LEU A 117 16.35 -32.61 18.29
N ALA A 118 15.83 -31.87 19.26
CA ALA A 118 16.35 -31.87 20.63
C ALA A 118 16.14 -33.24 21.29
N ALA A 119 14.96 -33.85 21.12
CA ALA A 119 14.66 -35.19 21.61
C ALA A 119 15.55 -36.26 20.95
N ALA A 120 15.75 -36.19 19.62
CA ALA A 120 16.64 -37.11 18.90
C ALA A 120 18.11 -36.96 19.31
N ARG A 121 18.56 -35.74 19.62
CA ARG A 121 19.91 -35.48 20.16
C ARG A 121 20.08 -36.01 21.57
N LEU A 122 19.04 -35.94 22.41
CA LEU A 122 19.03 -36.57 23.73
C LEU A 122 18.98 -38.10 23.64
N ALA A 123 18.40 -38.64 22.56
CA ALA A 123 18.25 -40.08 22.34
C ALA A 123 19.45 -40.78 21.66
N GLY A 124 20.58 -40.10 21.38
CA GLY A 124 21.73 -40.73 20.72
C GLY A 124 23.09 -40.46 21.39
N PRO A 125 24.02 -41.43 21.54
CA PRO A 125 23.96 -42.86 21.20
C PRO A 125 24.07 -43.75 22.47
N ALA A 126 22.96 -44.27 22.99
CA ALA A 126 22.99 -45.35 23.99
C ALA A 126 22.98 -46.76 23.35
N ALA A 127 22.85 -46.86 22.02
CA ALA A 127 22.77 -48.13 21.30
C ALA A 127 24.12 -48.62 20.71
N ALA A 128 25.23 -47.90 20.92
CA ALA A 128 26.55 -48.25 20.37
C ALA A 128 27.54 -48.83 21.40
N ALA A 129 27.12 -49.10 22.63
CA ALA A 129 28.02 -49.51 23.73
C ALA A 129 27.69 -50.87 24.37
N SER A 130 27.06 -51.79 23.63
CA SER A 130 26.78 -53.15 24.11
C SER A 130 27.08 -54.23 23.06
N GLY A 131 28.25 -54.15 22.44
CA GLY A 131 28.68 -55.09 21.40
C GLY A 131 30.19 -55.26 21.25
N GLU A 132 31.00 -54.96 22.27
CA GLU A 132 32.44 -55.26 22.28
C GLU A 132 32.82 -56.01 23.56
N GLU A 133 32.23 -57.18 23.75
CA GLU A 133 32.76 -58.20 24.66
C GLU A 133 32.66 -59.54 23.92
N GLU A 134 33.77 -60.29 23.88
CA GLU A 134 33.94 -61.62 23.27
C GLU A 134 34.52 -61.70 21.84
N ALA A 135 35.82 -61.42 21.69
CA ALA A 135 36.73 -62.21 20.83
C ALA A 135 38.21 -61.84 21.01
N ALA A 136 38.80 -62.14 22.17
CA ALA A 136 40.26 -62.13 22.34
C ALA A 136 40.72 -63.37 23.11
N ALA A 137 40.51 -64.55 22.52
CA ALA A 137 41.10 -65.80 23.00
C ALA A 137 41.47 -66.71 21.82
N ARG A 138 42.69 -66.57 21.28
CA ARG A 138 43.41 -67.69 20.66
C ARG A 138 44.92 -67.41 20.60
N PRO A 139 45.76 -68.24 21.23
CA PRO A 139 47.22 -68.10 21.17
C PRO A 139 47.79 -68.75 19.91
N ALA A 140 48.85 -68.16 19.36
CA ALA A 140 49.71 -68.81 18.38
C ALA A 140 51.19 -68.49 18.67
N ARG A 141 51.78 -69.24 19.60
CA ARG A 141 53.03 -70.03 19.42
C ARG A 141 53.53 -70.54 20.76
#